data_AF-A0A1Y4T336-F1
#
_entry.id   AF-A0A1Y4T336-F1
#
_cell.length_a   1.000
_cell.length_b   1.000
_cell.length_c   1.000
_cell.angle_alpha   90.00
_cell.angle_beta   90.00
_cell.angle_gamma   90.00
#
_symmetry.space_group_name_H-M   'P 1'
#
loop_
_entity.id
_entity.type
_entity.pdbx_description
1 polymer ?
#
loop_
_entity_poly.entity_id
_entity_poly.type
_entity_poly.pdbx_seq_one_letter_code
_entity_poly.pdbx_strand_id
1 'polypeptide(L)'
;MCDMDHVLKDIYTSDTILIQDEEMMLEQVHIRYFDFMDHIHERMIDGKVTLTDEEIEDLEDCVNEFAFEYGFIQFKRGIHLATAIEHA
;
A
#
# COMPACT_ATOMS: atom_id res chain seq x y z
N MET A 1 1.87 28.72 -22.33
CA MET A 1 0.56 28.57 -21.66
C MET A 1 0.48 27.09 -21.40
N CYS A 2 0.49 26.68 -20.13
CA CYS A 2 0.56 25.28 -19.73
C CYS A 2 -0.52 24.48 -20.45
N ASP A 3 -0.13 23.45 -21.22
CA ASP A 3 -1.10 22.56 -21.87
C ASP A 3 -1.69 21.60 -20.83
N MET A 4 -2.69 22.13 -20.14
CA MET A 4 -3.31 21.51 -18.98
C MET A 4 -3.98 20.18 -19.34
N ASP A 5 -4.38 19.98 -20.59
CA ASP A 5 -4.92 18.70 -21.09
C ASP A 5 -3.84 17.63 -21.20
N HIS A 6 -2.62 18.02 -21.58
CA HIS A 6 -1.46 17.13 -21.59
C HIS A 6 -1.02 16.74 -20.17
N VAL A 7 -0.99 17.71 -19.24
CA VAL A 7 -0.69 17.46 -17.82
C VAL A 7 -1.71 16.50 -17.19
N LEU A 8 -3.00 16.74 -17.40
CA LEU A 8 -4.06 15.89 -16.87
C LEU A 8 -3.96 14.46 -17.41
N LYS A 9 -3.62 14.29 -18.69
CA LYS A 9 -3.43 12.97 -19.30
C LYS A 9 -2.23 12.22 -18.73
N ASP A 10 -1.12 12.90 -18.48
CA ASP A 10 0.08 12.29 -17.90
C ASP A 10 -0.15 11.91 -16.43
N ILE A 11 -0.86 12.75 -15.68
CA ILE A 11 -1.32 12.43 -14.31
C ILE A 11 -2.23 11.20 -14.33
N TYR A 12 -3.25 11.15 -15.19
CA TYR A 12 -4.16 10.01 -15.29
C TYR A 12 -3.44 8.71 -15.66
N THR A 13 -2.45 8.78 -16.56
CA THR A 13 -1.68 7.61 -16.99
C THR A 13 -0.77 7.12 -15.86
N SER A 14 -0.12 8.04 -15.15
CA SER A 14 0.70 7.75 -13.97
C SER A 14 -0.14 7.14 -12.84
N ASP A 15 -1.31 7.71 -12.56
CA ASP A 15 -2.23 7.18 -11.55
C ASP A 15 -2.70 5.78 -11.93
N THR A 16 -3.01 5.51 -13.20
CA THR A 16 -3.44 4.18 -13.64
C THR A 16 -2.35 3.12 -13.41
N ILE A 17 -1.08 3.43 -13.72
CA ILE A 17 0.05 2.52 -13.49
C ILE A 17 0.30 2.33 -12.00
N LEU A 18 0.24 3.42 -11.23
CA LEU A 18 0.53 3.39 -9.80
C LEU A 18 -0.65 2.82 -8.98
N ILE A 19 -1.84 2.73 -9.55
CA ILE A 19 -2.97 1.97 -9.01
C ILE A 19 -2.69 0.47 -9.13
N GLN A 20 -2.11 0.01 -10.24
CA GLN A 20 -1.75 -1.41 -10.38
C GLN A 20 -0.64 -1.82 -9.42
N ASP A 21 0.38 -0.97 -9.22
CA ASP A 21 1.41 -1.19 -8.20
C ASP A 21 0.80 -1.23 -6.78
N GLU A 22 -0.18 -0.36 -6.50
CA GLU A 22 -0.91 -0.33 -5.22
C GLU A 22 -1.78 -1.57 -5.03
N GLU A 23 -2.50 -2.03 -6.06
CA GLU A 23 -3.31 -3.25 -6.04
C GLU A 23 -2.45 -4.50 -5.82
N MET A 24 -1.29 -4.60 -6.49
CA MET A 24 -0.37 -5.73 -6.33
C MET A 24 0.29 -5.76 -4.95
N MET A 25 0.65 -4.60 -4.40
CA MET A 25 1.13 -4.49 -3.01
C MET A 25 0.03 -4.89 -2.03
N LEU A 26 -1.18 -4.35 -2.23
CA LEU A 26 -2.34 -4.66 -1.40
C LEU A 26 -2.65 -6.14 -1.46
N GLU A 27 -2.62 -6.83 -2.60
CA GLU A 27 -2.83 -8.28 -2.66
C GLU A 27 -1.81 -9.06 -1.80
N GLN A 28 -0.54 -8.69 -1.83
CA GLN A 28 0.52 -9.38 -1.07
C GLN A 28 0.41 -9.13 0.44
N VAL A 29 0.19 -7.88 0.84
CA VAL A 29 -0.02 -7.51 2.24
C VAL A 29 -1.35 -8.04 2.75
N HIS A 30 -2.41 -8.01 1.93
CA HIS A 30 -3.74 -8.49 2.27
C HIS A 30 -3.73 -9.99 2.55
N ILE A 31 -3.05 -10.81 1.74
CA ILE A 31 -2.99 -12.26 2.02
C ILE A 31 -2.35 -12.51 3.41
N ARG A 32 -1.19 -11.92 3.69
CA ARG A 32 -0.48 -12.15 4.97
C ARG A 32 -1.24 -11.59 6.17
N TYR A 33 -1.76 -10.37 6.08
CA TYR A 33 -2.48 -9.72 7.17
C TYR A 33 -3.83 -10.41 7.46
N PHE A 34 -4.61 -10.76 6.43
CA PHE A 34 -5.90 -11.43 6.63
C PHE A 34 -5.75 -12.86 7.11
N ASP A 35 -4.76 -13.62 6.60
CA ASP A 35 -4.45 -14.95 7.14
C ASP A 35 -4.11 -14.89 8.64
N PHE A 36 -3.34 -13.87 9.04
CA PHE A 36 -2.98 -13.66 10.44
C PHE A 36 -4.20 -13.26 11.29
N MET A 37 -5.03 -12.34 10.78
CA MET A 37 -6.26 -11.91 11.47
C MET A 37 -7.29 -13.04 11.60
N ASP A 38 -7.42 -13.90 10.59
CA ASP A 38 -8.27 -15.09 10.64
C ASP A 38 -7.76 -16.07 11.71
N HIS A 39 -6.44 -16.27 11.80
CA HIS A 39 -5.83 -17.10 12.84
C HIS A 39 -6.08 -16.55 14.26
N ILE A 40 -6.02 -15.23 14.43
CA ILE A 40 -6.41 -14.57 15.68
C ILE A 40 -7.91 -14.75 15.93
N HIS A 41 -8.76 -14.60 14.92
CA HIS A 41 -10.21 -14.72 15.05
C HIS A 41 -10.65 -16.12 15.48
N GLU A 42 -10.04 -17.17 14.93
CA GLU A 42 -10.26 -18.56 15.36
C GLU A 42 -9.91 -18.76 16.84
N ARG A 43 -8.81 -18.16 17.31
CA ARG A 43 -8.39 -18.21 18.72
C ARG A 43 -9.28 -17.38 19.65
N MET A 44 -9.87 -16.29 19.14
CA MET A 44 -10.89 -15.51 19.85
C MET A 44 -12.16 -16.34 20.10
N ILE A 45 -12.59 -17.12 19.11
CA ILE A 45 -13.75 -18.02 19.22
C ILE A 45 -13.50 -19.10 20.28
N ASP A 46 -12.26 -19.59 20.41
CA ASP A 46 -11.87 -20.63 21.38
C ASP A 46 -11.50 -20.08 22.78
N GLY A 47 -11.68 -18.78 23.03
CA GLY A 47 -11.55 -18.14 24.34
C GLY A 47 -10.11 -17.98 24.86
N LYS A 48 -9.09 -18.14 24.02
CA LYS A 48 -7.66 -18.03 24.36
C LYS A 48 -7.00 -16.89 23.58
N VAL A 49 -7.21 -15.66 24.02
CA VAL A 49 -6.63 -14.49 23.36
C VAL A 49 -5.53 -13.93 24.24
N THR A 50 -4.37 -14.55 24.16
CA THR A 50 -3.11 -13.88 24.51
C THR A 50 -2.22 -14.07 23.30
N LEU A 51 -1.95 -12.98 22.59
CA LEU A 51 -0.94 -12.96 21.54
C LEU A 51 0.41 -13.17 22.22
N THR A 52 1.26 -13.98 21.63
CA THR A 52 2.66 -14.05 22.06
C THR A 52 3.38 -12.77 21.65
N ASP A 53 4.51 -12.46 22.30
CA ASP A 53 5.33 -11.31 21.89
C ASP A 53 5.81 -11.46 20.43
N GLU A 54 6.09 -12.70 19.98
CA GLU A 54 6.44 -13.04 18.60
C GLU A 54 5.30 -12.71 17.62
N GLU A 55 4.05 -13.01 17.98
CA GLU A 55 2.89 -12.69 17.14
C GLU A 55 2.62 -11.18 17.03
N ILE A 56 3.00 -10.43 18.06
CA ILE A 56 2.94 -8.96 18.04
C ILE A 56 4.05 -8.41 17.14
N GLU A 57 5.26 -8.93 17.25
CA GLU A 57 6.39 -8.55 16.38
C GLU A 57 6.09 -8.83 14.90
N ASP A 58 5.51 -9.99 14.59
CA ASP A 58 5.08 -10.34 13.23
C ASP A 58 4.02 -9.37 12.67
N LEU A 59 3.08 -8.92 13.51
CA LEU A 59 2.08 -7.92 13.14
C LEU A 59 2.70 -6.55 12.89
N GLU A 60 3.62 -6.14 13.77
CA GLU A 60 4.35 -4.88 13.62
C GLU A 60 5.16 -4.88 12.33
N ASP A 61 5.83 -5.98 12.00
CA ASP A 61 6.56 -6.15 10.75
C ASP A 61 5.65 -6.08 9.52
N CYS A 62 4.49 -6.73 9.54
CA CYS A 62 3.51 -6.63 8.45
C CYS A 62 3.04 -5.17 8.23
N VAL A 63 2.80 -4.43 9.30
CA VAL A 63 2.41 -3.01 9.23
C VAL A 63 3.56 -2.14 8.71
N ASN A 64 4.79 -2.41 9.14
CA ASN A 64 5.98 -1.68 8.71
C ASN A 64 6.26 -1.92 7.20
N GLU A 65 6.14 -3.16 6.74
CA GLU A 65 6.29 -3.54 5.33
C GLU A 65 5.24 -2.82 4.48
N PHE A 66 3.96 -2.86 4.89
CA PHE A 66 2.89 -2.10 4.24
C PHE A 66 3.20 -0.60 4.18
N ALA A 67 3.56 0.01 5.31
CA ALA A 67 3.81 1.44 5.39
C ALA A 67 4.97 1.88 4.48
N PHE A 68 6.02 1.06 4.39
CA PHE A 68 7.16 1.30 3.51
C PHE A 68 6.76 1.21 2.04
N GLU A 69 6.12 0.12 1.62
CA GLU A 69 5.76 -0.08 0.22
C GLU A 69 4.74 0.95 -0.26
N TYR A 70 3.73 1.25 0.56
CA TYR A 70 2.76 2.30 0.28
C TYR A 70 3.43 3.67 0.16
N GLY A 71 4.32 4.01 1.10
CA GLY A 71 5.08 5.26 1.07
C GLY A 71 5.92 5.40 -0.20
N PHE A 72 6.55 4.31 -0.67
CA PHE A 72 7.33 4.30 -1.89
C PHE A 72 6.48 4.52 -3.14
N ILE A 73 5.28 3.93 -3.21
CA ILE A 73 4.32 4.17 -4.29
C ILE A 73 3.89 5.64 -4.32
N GLN A 74 3.57 6.23 -3.16
CA GLN A 74 3.21 7.65 -3.08
C GLN A 74 4.37 8.58 -3.47
N PHE A 75 5.61 8.21 -3.12
CA PHE A 75 6.80 8.94 -3.55
C PHE A 75 6.95 8.94 -5.08
N LYS A 76 6.76 7.78 -5.74
CA LYS A 76 6.74 7.71 -7.21
C LYS A 76 5.66 8.62 -7.80
N ARG A 77 4.43 8.58 -7.26
CA ARG A 77 3.33 9.48 -7.68
C ARG A 77 3.76 10.96 -7.64
N GLY A 78 4.41 11.36 -6.55
CA GLY A 78 4.94 12.71 -6.39
C GLY A 78 5.94 13.11 -7.47
N ILE A 79 6.87 12.22 -7.83
CA ILE A 79 7.86 12.47 -8.90
C ILE A 79 7.19 12.61 -10.26
N HIS A 80 6.27 11.72 -10.60
CA HIS A 80 5.57 11.76 -11.89
C HIS A 80 4.77 13.06 -12.03
N LEU A 81 4.06 13.46 -10.97
CA LEU A 81 3.33 14.73 -10.93
C LEU A 81 4.28 15.94 -11.10
N ALA A 82 5.39 15.97 -10.37
CA ALA A 82 6.37 17.06 -10.48
C ALA A 82 6.95 17.16 -11.90
N THR A 83 7.30 16.03 -12.50
CA THR A 83 7.83 15.97 -13.87
C THR A 83 6.81 16.45 -14.89
N ALA A 84 5.54 16.04 -14.75
CA ALA A 84 4.47 16.48 -15.63
C ALA A 84 4.23 17.99 -15.55
N ILE A 85 4.34 18.59 -14.35
CA ILE A 85 4.22 20.03 -14.15
C ILE A 85 5.41 20.79 -14.75
N GLU A 86 6.65 20.30 -14.62
CA GLU A 86 7.84 20.95 -15.17
C GLU A 86 7.87 20.98 -16.71
N HIS A 87 7.30 19.97 -17.37
CA HIS A 87 7.32 19.83 -18.83
C HIS A 87 6.08 20.41 -19.54
N ALA A 88 5.26 21.19 -18.84
CA ALA A 88 3.98 21.72 -19.35
C ALA A 88 3.98 23.23 -19.62
#